data_AF-A0A969B2V7-F1
#
_entry.id   AF-A0A969B2V7-F1
#
_cell.length_a   1.000
_cell.length_b   1.000
_cell.length_c   1.000
_cell.angle_alpha   90.00
_cell.angle_beta   90.00
_cell.angle_gamma   90.00
#
_symmetry.space_group_name_H-M   'P 1'
#
loop_
_entity.id
_entity.type
_entity.pdbx_description
1 polymer ?
#
loop_
_entity_poly.entity_id
_entity_poly.type
_entity_poly.pdbx_seq_one_letter_code
_entity_poly.pdbx_strand_id
1 'polypeptide(L)'
;MWLRLVVVVLTSVGATTSFAVDGDGDSGIVFYAGNWEEALALAQQENKLIFLNISASWCGPCKLLKNKTFPDTEVGNPPYISNIYFQS
;
A
#
# COMPACT_ATOMS: atom_id res chain seq x y z
N MET A 1 18.32 22.78 -40.68
CA MET A 1 18.03 23.63 -39.50
C MET A 1 16.90 23.10 -38.60
N TRP A 2 16.39 21.87 -38.81
CA TRP A 2 15.41 21.23 -37.91
C TRP A 2 16.02 20.07 -37.09
N LEU A 3 17.10 19.45 -37.57
CA LEU A 3 17.79 18.35 -36.86
C LEU A 3 18.58 18.80 -35.61
N ARG A 4 18.99 20.07 -35.50
CA ARG A 4 19.68 20.60 -34.31
C ARG A 4 18.72 20.93 -33.16
N LEU A 5 17.42 21.09 -33.44
CA LEU A 5 16.41 21.35 -32.41
C LEU A 5 16.01 20.08 -31.67
N VAL A 6 15.95 18.93 -32.35
CA VAL A 6 15.59 17.64 -31.73
C VAL A 6 16.64 17.20 -30.72
N VAL A 7 17.93 17.43 -30.98
CA VAL A 7 19.04 17.02 -30.10
C VAL A 7 19.11 17.86 -28.81
N VAL A 8 18.71 19.13 -28.86
CA VAL A 8 18.68 20.01 -27.67
C VAL A 8 17.53 19.62 -26.73
N VAL A 9 16.41 19.15 -27.26
CA VAL A 9 15.29 18.65 -26.43
C VAL A 9 15.63 17.32 -25.78
N LEU A 10 16.45 16.47 -26.41
CA LEU A 10 16.82 15.17 -25.86
C LEU A 10 17.88 15.22 -24.75
N THR A 11 18.59 16.34 -24.58
CA THR A 11 19.73 16.46 -23.64
C THR A 11 19.44 17.28 -22.38
N SER A 12 18.23 17.80 -22.21
CA SER A 12 17.84 18.56 -20.99
C SER A 12 16.86 17.83 -20.07
N VAL A 13 16.36 16.64 -20.41
CA VAL A 13 15.65 15.77 -19.46
C VAL A 13 16.66 14.91 -18.68
N GLY A 14 17.67 15.59 -18.14
CA GLY A 14 18.48 15.14 -17.02
C GLY A 14 17.97 15.83 -15.76
N ALA A 15 16.66 15.78 -15.52
CA ALA A 15 16.10 16.18 -14.24
C ALA A 15 16.19 14.96 -13.33
N THR A 16 17.08 15.00 -12.34
CA THR A 16 16.91 14.22 -11.11
C THR A 16 15.66 14.75 -10.41
N THR A 17 14.48 14.43 -10.91
CA THR A 17 13.27 14.54 -10.09
C THR A 17 13.34 13.37 -9.12
N SER A 18 14.01 13.60 -7.99
CA SER A 18 13.67 12.86 -6.79
C SER A 18 12.19 13.11 -6.56
N PHE A 19 11.35 12.16 -6.96
CA PHE A 19 10.00 12.08 -6.47
C PHE A 19 10.13 11.76 -4.99
N ALA A 20 10.22 12.79 -4.15
CA ALA A 20 9.86 12.63 -2.75
C ALA A 20 8.38 12.23 -2.79
N VAL A 21 8.11 10.95 -2.54
CA VAL A 21 6.77 10.51 -2.20
C VAL A 21 6.49 11.16 -0.84
N ASP A 22 5.80 12.29 -0.88
CA ASP A 22 5.15 12.82 0.31
C ASP A 22 4.11 11.77 0.70
N GLY A 23 4.44 10.99 1.73
CA GLY A 23 3.56 10.01 2.32
C GLY A 23 2.41 10.72 3.01
N ASP A 24 1.42 11.14 2.23
CA ASP A 24 0.08 11.46 2.71
C ASP A 24 -0.60 10.12 3.06
N GLY A 25 -0.10 9.49 4.11
CA GLY A 25 -0.49 8.16 4.55
C GLY A 25 -1.59 8.27 5.58
N ASP A 26 -2.77 7.77 5.23
CA ASP A 26 -3.79 7.39 6.20
C ASP A 26 -3.10 6.59 7.31
N SER A 27 -3.09 7.14 8.52
CA SER A 27 -2.27 6.63 9.61
C SER A 27 -2.81 5.28 10.07
N GLY A 28 -1.96 4.23 10.04
CA GLY A 28 -2.31 2.89 10.51
C GLY A 28 -2.34 1.82 9.42
N ILE A 29 -3.00 0.69 9.72
CA ILE A 29 -3.12 -0.46 8.80
C ILE A 29 -4.05 -0.09 7.63
N VAL A 30 -3.51 -0.15 6.42
CA VAL A 30 -4.29 -0.02 5.18
C VAL A 30 -4.67 -1.39 4.64
N PHE A 31 -5.96 -1.71 4.70
CA PHE A 31 -6.51 -2.98 4.25
C PHE A 31 -6.70 -3.02 2.74
N TYR A 32 -6.14 -4.06 2.12
CA TYR A 32 -6.34 -4.47 0.75
C TYR A 32 -7.80 -4.92 0.56
N ALA A 33 -8.44 -4.34 -0.45
CA ALA A 33 -9.79 -4.68 -0.88
C ALA A 33 -9.71 -5.38 -2.25
N GLY A 34 -9.63 -6.70 -2.23
CA GLY A 34 -9.57 -7.56 -3.42
C GLY A 34 -9.70 -9.02 -3.01
N ASN A 35 -9.75 -9.94 -3.98
CA ASN A 35 -9.93 -11.35 -3.66
C ASN A 35 -8.63 -12.01 -3.15
N TRP A 36 -8.73 -13.25 -2.67
CA TRP A 36 -7.59 -13.98 -2.11
C TRP A 36 -6.46 -14.25 -3.12
N GLU A 37 -6.80 -14.55 -4.37
CA GLU A 37 -5.82 -14.84 -5.43
C GLU A 37 -5.02 -13.59 -5.80
N GLU A 38 -5.69 -12.44 -5.89
CA GLU A 38 -5.03 -11.16 -6.13
C GLU A 38 -4.11 -10.76 -4.96
N ALA A 39 -4.55 -10.98 -3.71
CA ALA A 39 -3.73 -10.73 -2.54
C ALA A 39 -2.47 -11.62 -2.52
N LEU A 40 -2.57 -12.89 -2.94
CA LEU A 40 -1.44 -13.79 -3.09
C LEU A 40 -0.46 -13.33 -4.18
N ALA A 41 -0.98 -12.95 -5.34
CA ALA A 41 -0.15 -12.44 -6.43
C ALA A 41 0.60 -11.16 -6.03
N LEU A 42 -0.09 -10.23 -5.35
CA LEU A 42 0.49 -8.98 -4.88
C LEU A 42 1.56 -9.22 -3.80
N ALA A 43 1.29 -10.16 -2.87
CA ALA A 43 2.26 -10.54 -1.83
C ALA A 43 3.55 -11.12 -2.41
N GLN A 44 3.44 -11.95 -3.45
CA GLN A 44 4.58 -12.48 -4.18
C GLN A 44 5.33 -11.40 -4.96
N GLN A 45 4.61 -10.50 -5.63
CA GLN A 45 5.20 -9.40 -6.41
C GLN A 45 5.94 -8.39 -5.52
N GLU A 46 5.34 -8.01 -4.39
CA GLU A 46 5.92 -7.05 -3.44
C GLU A 46 6.89 -7.69 -2.44
N ASN A 47 7.00 -9.03 -2.45
CA ASN A 47 7.79 -9.80 -1.49
C ASN A 47 7.45 -9.45 -0.03
N LYS A 48 6.14 -9.34 0.25
CA LYS A 48 5.58 -9.03 1.59
C LYS A 48 4.71 -10.19 2.08
N LEU A 49 4.62 -10.34 3.40
CA LEU A 49 3.73 -11.35 3.99
C LEU A 49 2.27 -10.87 3.93
N ILE A 50 1.31 -11.80 4.00
CA ILE A 50 -0.11 -11.46 4.10
C ILE A 50 -0.51 -11.44 5.58
N PHE A 51 -1.04 -10.30 6.03
CA PHE A 51 -1.74 -10.19 7.30
C PHE A 51 -3.24 -10.43 7.09
N LEU A 52 -3.72 -11.60 7.49
CA LEU A 52 -5.13 -11.97 7.38
C LEU A 52 -5.90 -11.59 8.64
N ASN A 53 -6.84 -10.65 8.52
CA ASN A 53 -7.77 -10.30 9.59
C ASN A 53 -9.14 -10.95 9.35
N ILE A 54 -9.50 -11.91 10.21
CA ILE A 54 -10.80 -12.58 10.21
C ILE A 54 -11.69 -11.89 11.25
N SER A 55 -12.83 -11.33 10.82
CA SER A 55 -13.70 -10.54 11.70
C SER A 55 -15.17 -10.89 11.48
N ALA A 56 -16.01 -10.81 12.50
CA ALA A 56 -17.46 -11.00 12.36
C ALA A 56 -18.22 -9.76 12.83
N SER A 57 -19.44 -9.56 12.35
CA SER A 57 -20.32 -8.45 12.75
C SER A 57 -20.60 -8.41 14.27
N TRP A 58 -20.62 -9.57 14.90
CA TRP A 58 -20.80 -9.76 16.34
C TRP A 58 -19.49 -9.93 17.12
N CYS A 59 -18.33 -9.89 16.46
CA CYS A 59 -17.03 -10.01 17.13
C CYS A 59 -16.68 -8.71 17.86
N GLY A 60 -16.94 -8.67 19.17
CA GLY A 60 -16.56 -7.55 20.05
C GLY A 60 -15.06 -7.23 20.02
N PRO A 61 -14.16 -8.21 20.24
CA PRO A 61 -12.71 -7.98 20.19
C PRO A 61 -12.21 -7.41 18.85
N CYS A 62 -12.78 -7.86 17.74
CA CYS A 62 -12.41 -7.37 16.40
C CYS A 62 -12.73 -5.88 16.23
N LYS A 63 -13.86 -5.41 16.79
CA LYS A 63 -14.22 -4.00 16.82
C LYS A 63 -13.25 -3.18 17.68
N LEU A 64 -12.78 -3.74 18.78
CA LEU A 64 -11.78 -3.09 19.64
C LEU A 64 -10.46 -2.89 18.89
N LEU A 65 -9.96 -3.92 18.19
CA LEU A 65 -8.76 -3.82 17.36
C LEU A 65 -8.91 -2.74 16.27
N LYS A 66 -10.05 -2.70 15.57
CA LYS A 66 -10.37 -1.68 14.57
C LYS A 66 -10.33 -0.26 15.14
N ASN A 67 -10.77 -0.07 16.38
CA ASN A 67 -10.88 1.25 16.99
C ASN A 67 -9.62 1.71 17.73
N LYS A 68 -8.73 0.78 18.13
CA LYS A 68 -7.61 1.07 19.04
C LYS A 68 -6.25 0.71 18.48
N THR A 69 -6.15 -0.35 17.69
CA THR A 69 -4.87 -0.94 17.27
C THR A 69 -4.59 -0.69 15.79
N PHE A 70 -5.59 -0.83 14.92
CA PHE A 70 -5.39 -0.63 13.48
C PHE A 70 -5.10 0.81 13.07
N PRO A 71 -5.61 1.86 13.75
CA PRO A 71 -5.24 3.24 13.45
C PRO A 71 -3.85 3.65 13.98
N ASP A 72 -3.20 2.78 14.76
CA ASP A 72 -1.88 3.05 15.31
C ASP A 72 -0.82 2.98 14.20
N THR A 73 -0.05 4.06 14.04
CA THR A 73 0.97 4.18 13.00
C THR A 73 2.12 3.19 13.17
N GLU A 74 2.45 2.81 14.40
CA GLU A 74 3.49 1.81 14.67
C GLU A 74 3.05 0.42 14.20
N VAL A 75 1.74 0.14 14.29
CA VAL A 75 1.14 -1.13 13.82
C VAL A 75 0.88 -1.10 12.30
N GLY A 76 0.69 0.10 11.73
CA GLY A 76 0.44 0.33 10.30
C GLY A 76 1.66 0.26 9.38
N ASN A 77 2.86 0.33 9.94
CA ASN A 77 4.11 0.28 9.17
C ASN A 77 4.94 -1.05 9.22
N PRO A 78 4.35 -2.24 9.06
CA PRO A 78 5.10 -3.48 8.97
C PRO A 78 5.23 -4.02 7.53
N PRO A 79 6.09 -5.02 7.26
CA PRO A 79 6.32 -5.55 5.91
C PRO A 79 5.21 -6.51 5.43
N TYR A 80 3.94 -6.16 5.63
CA TYR A 80 2.79 -7.00 5.32
C TYR A 80 1.77 -6.29 4.42
N ILE A 81 1.14 -7.05 3.53
CA ILE A 81 -0.10 -6.67 2.86
C ILE A 81 -1.25 -7.10 3.78
N SER A 82 -2.04 -6.15 4.26
CA SER A 82 -3.17 -6.49 5.13
C SER A 82 -4.42 -6.77 4.30
N ASN A 83 -5.16 -7.84 4.59
CA ASN A 83 -6.38 -8.21 3.86
C ASN A 83 -7.53 -8.47 4.86
N ILE A 84 -8.73 -7.97 4.55
CA ILE A 84 -9.99 -8.32 5.23
C ILE A 84 -10.81 -9.12 4.23
N TYR A 85 -10.68 -10.45 4.28
CA TYR A 85 -11.49 -11.33 3.41
C TYR A 85 -12.12 -12.49 4.15
N PHE A 86 -12.56 -12.24 5.38
CA PHE A 86 -13.37 -13.22 6.09
C PHE A 86 -14.31 -12.49 7.06
N GLN A 87 -15.31 -11.82 6.48
CA GLN A 87 -16.49 -11.37 7.23
C GLN A 87 -17.60 -12.39 7.07
N SER A 88 -17.80 -13.21 8.10
CA SER A 88 -19.02 -14.01 8.31
C SER A 88 -20.18 -13.11 8.70
#